data_AF-A0A1L9UGA1-F1
#
_entry.id   AF-A0A1L9UGA1-F1
#
_cell.length_a   1.000
_cell.length_b   1.000
_cell.length_c   1.000
_cell.angle_alpha   90.00
_cell.angle_beta   90.00
_cell.angle_gamma   90.00
#
_symmetry.space_group_name_H-M   'P 1'
#
loop_
_entity.id
_entity.type
_entity.pdbx_description
1 polymer ?
#
loop_
_entity_poly.entity_id
_entity_poly.type
_entity_poly.pdbx_seq_one_letter_code
_entity_poly.pdbx_strand_id
1 'polypeptide(L)'
;MASAGGLTRRRGGGRVAGAEDNDDSRVSSPVSRNGSSLDNRVPETSFTSSENGHKIAFDPRDISETEERSKQPKLTLMEEVLLLGLKDKQGYLSFWNENISYALRGCIVIELALRGRISMQKDSSRRRFPLADRVIEVVDDTLTGEVLLDEALKIMKSSEKMSVNSWIDLLSGETWNLMKIGYQLKQVRERLAKGLVDKGILRTEKRNFLLFDMATHPVADGGAKDDLHRRVRNVCSSRTVILPANAWLPEDVEFRYLRTITMVCAAYAANVLENALVTMSHEARERAFAQVDELLAEYSQWPFARRAGGSQAIGANLAQAINDEVNKSKDRELQMEIVAACLSVFTRLDSLL
;
A
#
# COMPACT_ATOMS: atom_id res chain seq x y z
N MET A 1 -6.35 23.29 -54.95
CA MET A 1 -6.48 24.77 -55.01
C MET A 1 -6.91 25.26 -53.63
N ALA A 2 -5.98 25.93 -52.91
CA ALA A 2 -6.14 26.87 -51.77
C ALA A 2 -6.89 26.39 -50.50
N SER A 3 -6.47 26.68 -49.26
CA SER A 3 -5.36 27.48 -48.72
C SER A 3 -5.12 27.06 -47.26
N ALA A 4 -3.85 26.96 -46.86
CA ALA A 4 -3.41 26.70 -45.49
C ALA A 4 -3.24 28.04 -44.73
N GLY A 5 -3.82 28.13 -43.53
CA GLY A 5 -3.71 29.28 -42.63
C GLY A 5 -2.38 29.28 -41.87
N GLY A 6 -1.66 30.41 -41.93
CA GLY A 6 -0.25 30.54 -41.56
C GLY A 6 0.06 30.71 -40.07
N LEU A 7 1.23 30.18 -39.70
CA LEU A 7 1.97 30.54 -38.49
C LEU A 7 2.85 31.77 -38.77
N THR A 8 2.63 32.84 -38.02
CA THR A 8 3.41 34.08 -38.07
C THR A 8 4.67 33.95 -37.20
N ARG A 9 5.83 33.68 -37.83
CA ARG A 9 7.16 33.91 -37.23
C ARG A 9 7.51 35.39 -37.36
N ARG A 10 7.75 36.08 -36.23
CA ARG A 10 8.33 37.43 -36.23
C ARG A 10 9.84 37.32 -36.00
N ARG A 11 10.61 37.62 -37.06
CA ARG A 11 12.07 37.81 -37.04
C ARG A 11 12.33 39.31 -36.99
N GLY A 12 13.09 39.78 -36.02
CA GLY A 12 13.69 41.13 -36.01
C GLY A 12 15.19 40.97 -35.94
N GLY A 13 15.89 41.39 -36.99
CA GLY A 13 17.35 41.32 -37.08
C GLY A 13 17.99 42.71 -36.97
N GLY A 14 19.24 42.71 -36.51
CA GLY A 14 20.28 43.61 -36.99
C GLY A 14 20.76 44.71 -36.04
N ARG A 15 21.93 44.51 -35.41
CA ARG A 15 23.06 45.45 -35.46
C ARG A 15 24.35 44.77 -34.96
N VAL A 16 25.46 45.01 -35.68
CA VAL A 16 26.81 44.49 -35.46
C VAL A 16 27.78 45.68 -35.33
N ALA A 17 28.85 45.46 -34.55
CA ALA A 17 30.12 46.20 -34.37
C ALA A 17 30.06 47.48 -33.52
N GLY A 18 30.97 47.73 -32.58
CA GLY A 18 32.14 47.01 -32.06
C GLY A 18 32.93 47.95 -31.14
N ALA A 19 33.56 47.44 -30.09
CA ALA A 19 34.72 48.03 -29.41
C ALA A 19 35.24 47.03 -28.35
N GLU A 20 36.55 46.80 -28.41
CA GLU A 20 37.36 46.01 -27.50
C GLU A 20 37.48 46.71 -26.14
N ASP A 21 37.49 45.96 -25.02
CA ASP A 21 38.62 45.97 -24.09
C ASP A 21 38.54 44.83 -23.06
N ASN A 22 39.72 44.35 -22.65
CA ASN A 22 39.96 43.37 -21.59
C ASN A 22 39.43 43.86 -20.22
N ASP A 23 38.90 42.98 -19.37
CA ASP A 23 39.61 42.52 -18.16
C ASP A 23 38.82 41.47 -17.36
N ASP A 24 39.59 40.66 -16.66
CA ASP A 24 39.31 39.59 -15.70
C ASP A 24 38.19 39.90 -14.68
N SER A 25 37.27 38.96 -14.39
CA SER A 25 36.70 38.73 -13.03
C SER A 25 35.45 37.84 -12.97
N ARG A 26 35.62 36.69 -12.30
CA ARG A 26 34.73 36.10 -11.26
C ARG A 26 33.21 36.16 -11.49
N VAL A 27 32.64 35.02 -11.88
CA VAL A 27 31.20 34.74 -11.86
C VAL A 27 30.68 34.90 -10.43
N SER A 28 30.04 36.03 -10.16
CA SER A 28 29.44 36.36 -8.86
C SER A 28 28.09 35.64 -8.72
N SER A 29 27.91 34.91 -7.61
CA SER A 29 26.61 34.37 -7.20
C SER A 29 25.60 35.50 -6.95
N PRO A 30 24.30 35.30 -7.21
CA PRO A 30 23.32 36.37 -7.06
C PRO A 30 23.14 36.72 -5.58
N VAL A 31 23.25 38.01 -5.27
CA VAL A 31 23.02 38.57 -3.94
C VAL A 31 21.52 38.74 -3.71
N SER A 32 20.98 38.16 -2.63
CA SER A 32 19.59 38.34 -2.21
C SER A 32 19.34 39.78 -1.75
N ARG A 33 18.49 40.50 -2.47
CA ARG A 33 17.94 41.79 -2.01
C ARG A 33 16.76 41.52 -1.07
N ASN A 34 16.92 41.94 0.18
CA ASN A 34 15.90 41.91 1.20
C ASN A 34 14.94 43.09 1.02
N GLY A 35 13.62 42.84 1.02
CA GLY A 35 12.60 43.85 1.31
C GLY A 35 11.47 43.99 0.29
N SER A 36 10.35 43.29 0.51
CA SER A 36 9.02 43.90 0.69
C SER A 36 7.98 42.82 0.93
N SER A 37 7.19 42.99 1.99
CA SER A 37 6.00 42.24 2.35
C SER A 37 5.02 42.08 1.19
N LEU A 38 4.72 40.84 0.79
CA LEU A 38 3.41 40.26 0.47
C LEU A 38 3.65 38.89 -0.23
N ASP A 39 2.76 37.93 0.05
CA ASP A 39 2.72 36.53 -0.41
C ASP A 39 3.64 35.49 0.28
N ASN A 40 3.02 34.76 1.22
CA ASN A 40 3.63 33.73 2.05
C ASN A 40 3.49 32.32 1.43
N ARG A 41 4.09 32.12 0.25
CA ARG A 41 4.25 30.78 -0.38
C ARG A 41 5.57 30.72 -1.17
N VAL A 42 6.70 30.77 -0.46
CA VAL A 42 8.01 30.41 -1.04
C VAL A 42 8.36 29.00 -0.51
N PRO A 43 8.70 28.02 -1.37
CA PRO A 43 9.22 26.75 -0.89
C PRO A 43 10.53 26.99 -0.15
N GLU A 44 10.61 26.64 1.13
CA GLU A 44 11.88 26.65 1.86
C GLU A 44 12.81 25.64 1.18
N THR A 45 13.88 26.11 0.56
CA THR A 45 14.93 25.22 0.03
C THR A 45 16.03 25.12 1.07
N SER A 46 16.21 23.93 1.63
CA SER A 46 17.26 23.62 2.60
C SER A 46 18.50 23.09 1.89
N PHE A 47 19.69 23.38 2.42
CA PHE A 47 20.96 22.95 1.83
C PHE A 47 21.71 22.06 2.81
N THR A 48 22.09 20.85 2.38
CA THR A 48 23.05 20.01 3.11
C THR A 48 24.40 20.07 2.42
N SER A 49 25.49 20.02 3.20
CA SER A 49 26.85 20.01 2.66
C SER A 49 27.27 18.55 2.44
N SER A 50 27.39 18.12 1.18
CA SER A 50 28.00 16.83 0.86
C SER A 50 29.52 16.91 1.06
N GLU A 51 30.15 15.80 1.44
CA GLU A 51 31.60 15.65 1.68
C GLU A 51 32.48 16.14 0.50
N ASN A 52 31.91 16.22 -0.71
CA ASN A 52 32.59 16.73 -1.92
C ASN A 52 32.28 18.20 -2.26
N GLY A 53 31.76 19.00 -1.32
CA GLY A 53 31.55 20.44 -1.51
C GLY A 53 30.41 20.82 -2.47
N HIS A 54 29.65 19.85 -2.99
CA HIS A 54 28.42 20.11 -3.73
C HIS A 54 27.27 20.38 -2.74
N LYS A 55 26.71 21.59 -2.81
CA LYS A 55 25.49 21.97 -2.09
C LYS A 55 24.31 21.37 -2.85
N ILE A 56 23.69 20.35 -2.27
CA ILE A 56 22.46 19.77 -2.82
C ILE A 56 21.31 20.62 -2.27
N ALA A 57 20.66 21.38 -3.15
CA ALA A 57 19.41 22.05 -2.81
C ALA A 57 18.33 21.00 -2.70
N PHE A 58 17.60 20.99 -1.59
CA PHE A 58 16.60 19.98 -1.31
C PHE A 58 15.42 20.60 -0.54
N ASP A 59 14.19 20.24 -0.91
CA ASP A 59 13.00 20.69 -0.19
C ASP A 59 12.87 19.86 1.09
N PRO A 60 12.84 20.44 2.30
CA PRO A 60 12.72 19.67 3.55
C PRO A 60 11.52 18.72 3.56
N ARG A 61 10.46 18.98 2.76
CA ARG A 61 9.33 18.05 2.57
C ARG A 61 9.74 16.75 1.88
N ASP A 62 10.66 16.82 0.93
CA ASP A 62 11.17 15.63 0.24
C ASP A 62 11.91 14.69 1.22
N ILE A 63 12.51 15.20 2.31
CA ILE A 63 13.30 14.41 3.30
C ILE A 63 12.29 13.67 4.16
N SER A 64 11.27 14.39 4.66
CA SER A 64 10.21 13.77 5.45
C SER A 64 9.45 12.72 4.65
N GLU A 65 9.17 12.96 3.37
CA GLU A 65 8.55 11.97 2.48
C GLU A 65 9.46 10.76 2.25
N THR A 66 10.77 10.96 2.13
CA THR A 66 11.74 9.87 1.96
C THR A 66 11.87 9.02 3.22
N GLU A 67 11.92 9.62 4.40
CA GLU A 67 11.97 8.91 5.69
C GLU A 67 10.67 8.16 6.00
N GLU A 68 9.52 8.74 5.65
CA GLU A 68 8.25 8.04 5.81
C GLU A 68 8.15 6.85 4.86
N ARG A 69 8.62 7.03 3.62
CA ARG A 69 8.63 5.97 2.59
C ARG A 69 9.61 4.86 2.91
N SER A 70 10.73 5.14 3.58
CA SER A 70 11.68 4.10 4.01
C SER A 70 11.11 3.20 5.11
N LYS A 71 10.23 3.73 5.97
CA LYS A 71 9.53 2.96 7.03
C LYS A 71 8.41 2.06 6.50
N GLN A 72 8.04 2.18 5.23
CA GLN A 72 7.00 1.36 4.61
C GLN A 72 7.60 0.19 3.83
N PRO A 73 6.92 -0.97 3.79
CA PRO A 73 7.33 -2.06 2.91
C PRO A 73 7.23 -1.62 1.44
N LYS A 74 8.07 -2.20 0.60
CA LYS A 74 8.12 -1.88 -0.84
C LYS A 74 6.83 -2.27 -1.58
N LEU A 75 6.12 -3.28 -1.06
CA LEU A 75 4.84 -3.74 -1.57
C LEU A 75 3.73 -3.42 -0.56
N THR A 76 2.57 -3.00 -1.07
CA THR A 76 1.34 -2.87 -0.30
C THR A 76 0.72 -4.25 -0.05
N LEU A 77 -0.11 -4.38 0.98
CA LEU A 77 -0.88 -5.61 1.22
C LEU A 77 -1.70 -6.04 0.00
N MET A 78 -2.30 -5.08 -0.73
CA MET A 78 -3.05 -5.36 -1.95
C MET A 78 -2.18 -6.02 -3.02
N GLU A 79 -0.95 -5.53 -3.20
CA GLU A 79 -0.01 -6.07 -4.18
C GLU A 79 0.51 -7.45 -3.78
N GLU A 80 0.75 -7.68 -2.49
CA GLU A 80 1.17 -8.99 -1.97
C GLU A 80 0.09 -10.05 -2.22
N VAL A 81 -1.17 -9.75 -1.89
CA VAL A 81 -2.32 -10.65 -2.14
C VAL A 81 -2.52 -10.87 -3.63
N LEU A 82 -2.40 -9.82 -4.45
CA LEU A 82 -2.47 -9.96 -5.91
C LEU A 82 -1.36 -10.88 -6.44
N LEU A 83 -0.13 -10.72 -5.96
CA LEU A 83 1.03 -11.48 -6.43
C LEU A 83 0.93 -12.97 -6.05
N LEU A 84 0.33 -13.31 -4.91
CA LEU A 84 -0.02 -14.68 -4.53
C LEU A 84 -1.05 -15.32 -5.48
N GLY A 85 -1.95 -14.53 -6.06
CA GLY A 85 -2.94 -15.01 -7.03
C GLY A 85 -2.43 -15.11 -8.48
N LEU A 86 -1.31 -14.45 -8.81
CA LEU A 86 -0.80 -14.34 -10.18
C LEU A 86 -0.07 -15.61 -10.62
N LYS A 87 -0.26 -16.03 -11.87
CA LYS A 87 0.57 -17.08 -12.50
C LYS A 87 1.84 -16.49 -13.11
N ASP A 88 3.00 -17.09 -12.83
CA ASP A 88 4.32 -16.52 -13.13
C ASP A 88 4.53 -16.22 -14.62
N LYS A 89 4.22 -17.19 -15.48
CA LYS A 89 4.46 -17.10 -16.94
C LYS A 89 3.33 -16.41 -17.69
N GLN A 90 2.12 -16.47 -17.14
CA GLN A 90 0.92 -16.02 -17.83
C GLN A 90 0.58 -14.56 -17.54
N GLY A 91 0.99 -14.03 -16.38
CA GLY A 91 0.75 -12.63 -16.03
C GLY A 91 -0.71 -12.26 -15.82
N TYR A 92 -1.57 -13.27 -15.62
CA TYR A 92 -2.95 -13.11 -15.20
C TYR A 92 -3.22 -13.96 -13.95
N LEU A 93 -4.22 -13.55 -13.17
CA LEU A 93 -4.66 -14.28 -12.00
C LEU A 93 -5.30 -15.59 -12.41
N SER A 94 -5.09 -16.66 -11.64
CA SER A 94 -5.76 -17.94 -11.87
C SER A 94 -7.28 -17.78 -11.95
N PHE A 95 -7.83 -16.91 -11.11
CA PHE A 95 -9.24 -16.53 -11.09
C PHE A 95 -9.38 -15.15 -10.44
N TRP A 96 -10.11 -14.21 -11.05
CA TRP A 96 -10.53 -12.96 -10.41
C TRP A 96 -12.00 -13.10 -10.06
N ASN A 97 -12.30 -13.15 -8.77
CA ASN A 97 -13.65 -13.29 -8.24
C ASN A 97 -14.01 -12.13 -7.31
N GLU A 98 -15.25 -12.16 -6.81
CA GLU A 98 -15.76 -11.17 -5.86
C GLU A 98 -14.99 -11.23 -4.54
N ASN A 99 -14.57 -12.42 -4.08
CA ASN A 99 -13.79 -12.59 -2.84
C ASN A 99 -12.45 -11.83 -2.86
N ILE A 100 -11.61 -12.02 -3.89
CA ILE A 100 -10.35 -11.27 -4.01
C ILE A 100 -10.64 -9.78 -4.21
N SER A 101 -11.65 -9.43 -5.00
CA SER A 101 -12.05 -8.04 -5.23
C SER A 101 -12.38 -7.35 -3.91
N TYR A 102 -13.22 -7.96 -3.07
CA TYR A 102 -13.67 -7.43 -1.78
C TYR A 102 -12.54 -7.45 -0.73
N ALA A 103 -11.76 -8.54 -0.65
CA ALA A 103 -10.61 -8.66 0.26
C ALA A 103 -9.55 -7.59 -0.01
N LEU A 104 -9.32 -7.22 -1.28
CA LEU A 104 -8.41 -6.12 -1.64
C LEU A 104 -8.88 -4.76 -1.11
N ARG A 105 -10.20 -4.50 -1.01
CA ARG A 105 -10.71 -3.28 -0.37
C ARG A 105 -10.51 -3.30 1.13
N GLY A 106 -10.67 -4.46 1.77
CA GLY A 106 -10.24 -4.63 3.17
C GLY A 106 -8.75 -4.32 3.34
N CYS A 107 -7.90 -4.81 2.44
CA CYS A 107 -6.46 -4.51 2.45
C CYS A 107 -6.17 -3.01 2.31
N ILE A 108 -6.93 -2.27 1.49
CA ILE A 108 -6.80 -0.80 1.37
C ILE A 108 -7.04 -0.12 2.73
N VAL A 109 -8.12 -0.49 3.42
CA VAL A 109 -8.44 0.08 4.74
C VAL A 109 -7.36 -0.27 5.77
N ILE A 110 -6.90 -1.53 5.78
CA ILE A 110 -5.81 -1.96 6.66
C ILE A 110 -4.51 -1.19 6.38
N GLU A 111 -4.14 -1.05 5.11
CA GLU A 111 -2.89 -0.38 4.71
C GLU A 111 -2.93 1.12 5.08
N LEU A 112 -4.09 1.79 4.93
CA LEU A 112 -4.27 3.16 5.43
C LEU A 112 -4.10 3.26 6.95
N ALA A 113 -4.59 2.27 7.71
CA ALA A 113 -4.44 2.24 9.17
C ALA A 113 -2.98 2.01 9.59
N LEU A 114 -2.28 1.05 8.96
CA LEU A 114 -0.86 0.78 9.20
C LEU A 114 0.04 1.96 8.84
N ARG A 115 -0.34 2.74 7.82
CA ARG A 115 0.31 4.01 7.45
C ARG A 115 -0.11 5.19 8.32
N GLY A 116 -1.08 5.02 9.21
CA GLY A 116 -1.48 6.04 10.18
C GLY A 116 -2.37 7.13 9.61
N ARG A 117 -2.97 6.91 8.45
CA ARG A 117 -3.86 7.87 7.77
C ARG A 117 -5.26 7.88 8.38
N ILE A 118 -5.71 6.74 8.89
CA ILE A 118 -7.03 6.57 9.50
C ILE A 118 -6.92 5.93 10.89
N SER A 119 -7.85 6.23 11.77
CA SER A 119 -7.99 5.59 13.09
C SER A 119 -9.45 5.35 13.46
N MET A 120 -9.71 4.45 14.40
CA MET A 120 -11.03 4.39 15.04
C MET A 120 -11.37 5.74 15.67
N GLN A 121 -12.64 6.11 15.64
CA GLN A 121 -13.12 7.30 16.32
C GLN A 121 -12.80 7.21 17.82
N LYS A 122 -12.28 8.30 18.39
CA LYS A 122 -11.95 8.43 19.82
C LYS A 122 -13.18 8.54 20.73
N ASP A 123 -14.09 7.58 20.63
CA ASP A 123 -15.26 7.45 21.48
C ASP A 123 -15.27 6.09 22.19
N SER A 124 -15.36 6.10 23.52
CA SER A 124 -15.50 4.88 24.33
C SER A 124 -16.78 4.09 24.02
N SER A 125 -17.85 4.78 23.58
CA SER A 125 -19.14 4.16 23.29
C SER A 125 -19.07 3.19 22.11
N ARG A 126 -18.07 3.34 21.23
CA ARG A 126 -17.81 2.46 20.08
C ARG A 126 -17.72 0.98 20.46
N ARG A 127 -17.25 0.68 21.68
CA ARG A 127 -17.10 -0.69 22.19
C ARG A 127 -18.43 -1.43 22.35
N ARG A 128 -19.56 -0.71 22.33
CA ARG A 128 -20.91 -1.30 22.30
C ARG A 128 -21.25 -1.93 20.95
N PHE A 129 -20.55 -1.56 19.89
CA PHE A 129 -20.77 -2.08 18.54
C PHE A 129 -19.76 -3.19 18.21
N PRO A 130 -20.15 -4.17 17.37
CA PRO A 130 -19.23 -5.12 16.75
C PRO A 130 -18.07 -4.39 16.05
N LEU A 131 -16.90 -5.04 15.95
CA LEU A 131 -15.68 -4.39 15.43
C LEU A 131 -15.87 -3.79 14.04
N ALA A 132 -16.48 -4.53 13.12
CA ALA A 132 -16.72 -4.08 11.76
C ALA A 132 -17.68 -2.88 11.67
N ASP A 133 -18.55 -2.70 12.65
CA ASP A 133 -19.53 -1.61 12.70
C ASP A 133 -18.99 -0.34 13.39
N ARG A 134 -17.74 -0.38 13.89
CA ARG A 134 -17.09 0.77 14.51
C ARG A 134 -16.67 1.79 13.46
N VAL A 135 -16.92 3.06 13.77
CA VAL A 135 -16.67 4.20 12.90
C VAL A 135 -15.19 4.58 12.88
N ILE A 136 -14.67 4.84 11.67
CA ILE A 136 -13.30 5.32 11.44
C ILE A 136 -13.29 6.78 10.98
N GLU A 137 -12.19 7.45 11.26
CA GLU A 137 -11.93 8.84 10.86
C GLU A 137 -10.53 9.01 10.25
N VAL A 138 -10.41 9.97 9.33
CA VAL A 138 -9.12 10.36 8.75
C VAL A 138 -8.39 11.25 9.75
N VAL A 139 -7.21 10.82 10.17
CA VAL A 139 -6.34 11.56 11.11
C VAL A 139 -5.21 12.31 10.40
N ASP A 140 -4.78 11.81 9.25
CA ASP A 140 -3.74 12.40 8.41
C ASP A 140 -4.12 12.20 6.95
N ASP A 141 -4.16 13.30 6.19
CA ASP A 141 -4.53 13.34 4.77
C ASP A 141 -3.33 13.45 3.82
N THR A 142 -2.11 13.30 4.36
CA THR A 142 -0.88 13.23 3.57
C THR A 142 -0.94 12.07 2.57
N LEU A 143 -0.64 12.37 1.30
CA LEU A 143 -0.68 11.36 0.24
C LEU A 143 0.37 10.27 0.50
N THR A 144 0.01 9.05 0.19
CA THR A 144 0.83 7.85 0.40
C THR A 144 1.71 7.51 -0.80
N GLY A 145 1.46 8.15 -1.95
CA GLY A 145 2.10 7.85 -3.22
C GLY A 145 1.52 6.63 -3.94
N GLU A 146 0.58 5.91 -3.32
CA GLU A 146 -0.13 4.78 -3.90
C GLU A 146 -1.52 5.20 -4.37
N VAL A 147 -1.77 5.13 -5.68
CA VAL A 147 -2.95 5.75 -6.31
C VAL A 147 -4.27 5.29 -5.70
N LEU A 148 -4.39 4.01 -5.33
CA LEU A 148 -5.62 3.45 -4.74
C LEU A 148 -5.83 3.88 -3.28
N LEU A 149 -4.75 3.96 -2.50
CA LEU A 149 -4.81 4.44 -1.12
C LEU A 149 -5.19 5.93 -1.10
N ASP A 150 -4.58 6.72 -1.99
CA ASP A 150 -4.81 8.17 -2.08
C ASP A 150 -6.24 8.51 -2.54
N GLU A 151 -6.79 7.72 -3.47
CA GLU A 151 -8.18 7.88 -3.91
C GLU A 151 -9.15 7.53 -2.77
N ALA A 152 -8.94 6.40 -2.09
CA ALA A 152 -9.76 6.02 -0.93
C ALA A 152 -9.67 7.06 0.18
N LEU A 153 -8.47 7.57 0.48
CA LEU A 153 -8.24 8.59 1.50
C LEU A 153 -8.97 9.90 1.18
N LYS A 154 -8.95 10.35 -0.08
CA LYS A 154 -9.69 11.53 -0.53
C LYS A 154 -11.19 11.37 -0.35
N ILE A 155 -11.74 10.22 -0.75
CA ILE A 155 -13.17 9.92 -0.58
C ILE A 155 -13.52 9.90 0.91
N MET A 156 -12.73 9.23 1.74
CA MET A 156 -12.93 9.18 3.19
C MET A 156 -12.91 10.55 3.85
N LYS A 157 -12.01 11.44 3.41
CA LYS A 157 -11.87 12.79 3.96
C LYS A 157 -13.06 13.69 3.60
N SER A 158 -13.60 13.58 2.39
CA SER A 158 -14.72 14.41 1.93
C SER A 158 -16.10 13.89 2.37
N SER A 159 -16.13 12.75 3.06
CA SER A 159 -17.36 12.07 3.43
C SER A 159 -17.65 12.17 4.92
N GLU A 160 -18.87 11.83 5.31
CA GLU A 160 -19.17 11.57 6.71
C GLU A 160 -18.40 10.36 7.24
N LYS A 161 -18.18 10.33 8.56
CA LYS A 161 -17.51 9.21 9.22
C LYS A 161 -18.45 8.00 9.18
N MET A 162 -17.91 6.86 8.76
CA MET A 162 -18.68 5.62 8.63
C MET A 162 -17.91 4.44 9.23
N SER A 163 -18.59 3.30 9.35
CA SER A 163 -18.00 2.06 9.86
C SER A 163 -17.01 1.43 8.88
N VAL A 164 -16.14 0.57 9.41
CA VAL A 164 -15.20 -0.24 8.61
C VAL A 164 -15.95 -1.05 7.55
N ASN A 165 -17.05 -1.72 7.92
CA ASN A 165 -17.87 -2.52 7.00
C ASN A 165 -18.41 -1.66 5.86
N SER A 166 -19.02 -0.52 6.19
CA SER A 166 -19.56 0.39 5.19
C SER A 166 -18.50 0.91 4.23
N TRP A 167 -17.29 1.19 4.71
CA TRP A 167 -16.20 1.60 3.82
C TRP A 167 -15.78 0.50 2.85
N ILE A 168 -15.66 -0.74 3.31
CA ILE A 168 -15.31 -1.87 2.43
C ILE A 168 -16.42 -2.10 1.39
N ASP A 169 -17.70 -2.03 1.80
CA ASP A 169 -18.85 -2.16 0.89
C ASP A 169 -18.89 -1.05 -0.16
N LEU A 170 -18.71 0.21 0.25
CA LEU A 170 -18.70 1.36 -0.67
C LEU A 170 -17.56 1.28 -1.68
N LEU A 171 -16.34 0.96 -1.23
CA LEU A 171 -15.16 0.87 -2.11
C LEU A 171 -15.25 -0.32 -3.08
N SER A 172 -16.01 -1.35 -2.70
CA SER A 172 -16.25 -2.54 -3.53
C SER A 172 -17.42 -2.34 -4.50
N GLY A 173 -18.37 -1.47 -4.15
CA GLY A 173 -19.60 -1.25 -4.91
C GLY A 173 -20.76 -2.15 -4.48
N GLU A 174 -20.68 -2.79 -3.31
CA GLU A 174 -21.69 -3.71 -2.76
C GLU A 174 -22.81 -2.97 -2.01
N THR A 175 -22.82 -1.64 -2.06
CA THR A 175 -23.83 -0.83 -1.38
C THR A 175 -25.09 -0.62 -2.21
N TRP A 176 -26.23 -0.52 -1.53
CA TRP A 176 -27.49 -0.07 -2.13
C TRP A 176 -27.68 1.46 -2.07
N ASN A 177 -26.71 2.21 -1.51
CA ASN A 177 -26.83 3.66 -1.39
C ASN A 177 -26.50 4.36 -2.73
N LEU A 178 -27.55 4.72 -3.47
CA LEU A 178 -27.46 5.41 -4.77
C LEU A 178 -26.67 6.72 -4.71
N MET A 179 -26.71 7.45 -3.59
CA MET A 179 -25.99 8.72 -3.44
C MET A 179 -24.47 8.53 -3.32
N LYS A 180 -24.02 7.31 -2.98
CA LYS A 180 -22.60 6.96 -2.78
C LYS A 180 -22.08 5.96 -3.82
N ILE A 181 -22.82 5.74 -4.91
CA ILE A 181 -22.42 4.79 -5.98
C ILE A 181 -21.08 5.16 -6.64
N GLY A 182 -20.69 6.44 -6.58
CA GLY A 182 -19.42 6.94 -7.09
C GLY A 182 -18.19 6.56 -6.24
N TYR A 183 -18.37 5.94 -5.08
CA TYR A 183 -17.27 5.64 -4.16
C TYR A 183 -16.54 4.33 -4.51
N GLN A 184 -17.11 3.54 -5.43
CA GLN A 184 -16.50 2.31 -5.88
C GLN A 184 -15.17 2.58 -6.58
N LEU A 185 -14.10 1.92 -6.10
CA LEU A 185 -12.81 1.97 -6.77
C LEU A 185 -12.85 1.13 -8.04
N LYS A 186 -12.54 1.78 -9.17
CA LYS A 186 -12.56 1.17 -10.50
C LYS A 186 -11.17 0.75 -10.94
N GLN A 187 -11.13 -0.27 -11.81
CA GLN A 187 -9.90 -0.79 -12.43
C GLN A 187 -8.80 -1.15 -11.41
N VAL A 188 -9.20 -1.68 -10.26
CA VAL A 188 -8.27 -2.00 -9.15
C VAL A 188 -7.20 -2.97 -9.62
N ARG A 189 -7.58 -4.02 -10.36
CA ARG A 189 -6.65 -5.01 -10.88
C ARG A 189 -5.59 -4.40 -11.79
N GLU A 190 -6.01 -3.60 -12.76
CA GLU A 190 -5.13 -2.97 -13.75
C GLU A 190 -4.20 -1.96 -13.09
N ARG A 191 -4.70 -1.20 -12.11
CA ARG A 191 -3.91 -0.21 -11.37
C ARG A 191 -2.88 -0.86 -10.45
N LEU A 192 -3.24 -1.95 -9.77
CA LEU A 192 -2.27 -2.73 -8.99
C LEU A 192 -1.21 -3.38 -9.89
N ALA A 193 -1.61 -3.94 -11.04
CA ALA A 193 -0.66 -4.49 -12.01
C ALA A 193 0.31 -3.42 -12.52
N LYS A 194 -0.19 -2.22 -12.82
CA LYS A 194 0.64 -1.06 -13.18
C LYS A 194 1.61 -0.69 -12.06
N GLY A 195 1.16 -0.62 -10.80
CA GLY A 195 2.04 -0.37 -9.65
C GLY A 195 3.17 -1.40 -9.52
N LEU A 196 2.85 -2.68 -9.71
CA LEU A 196 3.84 -3.76 -9.72
C LEU A 196 4.82 -3.70 -10.91
N VAL A 197 4.39 -3.19 -12.07
CA VAL A 197 5.27 -2.93 -13.22
C VAL A 197 6.21 -1.75 -12.90
N ASP A 198 5.67 -0.67 -12.36
CA ASP A 198 6.45 0.53 -12.00
C ASP A 198 7.49 0.20 -10.89
N LYS A 199 7.19 -0.79 -10.03
CA LYS A 199 8.11 -1.35 -9.01
C LYS A 199 9.11 -2.39 -9.54
N GLY A 200 9.01 -2.78 -10.82
CA GLY A 200 9.90 -3.74 -11.49
C GLY A 200 9.62 -5.21 -11.17
N ILE A 201 8.50 -5.54 -10.51
CA ILE A 201 8.11 -6.93 -10.19
C ILE A 201 7.52 -7.63 -11.41
N LEU A 202 6.66 -6.91 -12.13
CA LEU A 202 6.05 -7.39 -13.36
C LEU A 202 6.71 -6.66 -14.54
N ARG A 203 6.66 -7.29 -15.72
CA ARG A 203 6.99 -6.63 -16.99
C ARG A 203 5.75 -6.58 -17.86
N THR A 204 5.68 -5.60 -18.73
CA THR A 204 4.60 -5.52 -19.73
C THR A 204 5.01 -6.28 -20.98
N GLU A 205 4.25 -7.31 -21.32
CA GLU A 205 4.38 -8.07 -22.56
C GLU A 205 3.12 -7.89 -23.41
N LYS A 206 3.31 -7.59 -24.69
CA LYS A 206 2.23 -7.58 -25.67
C LYS A 206 2.06 -8.99 -26.24
N ARG A 207 0.94 -9.66 -25.94
CA ARG A 207 0.58 -10.93 -26.56
C ARG A 207 -0.36 -10.70 -27.72
N ASN A 208 0.04 -11.17 -28.89
CA ASN A 208 -0.75 -11.07 -30.11
C ASN A 208 -1.66 -12.30 -30.19
N PHE A 209 -2.97 -12.07 -30.18
CA PHE A 209 -3.97 -13.08 -30.53
C PHE A 209 -4.39 -12.87 -31.99
N LEU A 210 -5.02 -13.87 -32.58
CA LEU A 210 -5.40 -13.84 -34.01
C LEU A 210 -6.23 -12.60 -34.39
N LEU A 211 -7.01 -12.06 -33.46
CA LEU A 211 -7.95 -10.96 -33.70
C LEU A 211 -7.66 -9.67 -32.92
N PHE A 212 -6.75 -9.69 -31.95
CA PHE A 212 -6.44 -8.54 -31.11
C PHE A 212 -5.13 -8.74 -30.36
N ASP A 213 -4.56 -7.65 -29.87
CA ASP A 213 -3.41 -7.70 -28.98
C ASP A 213 -3.86 -7.44 -27.54
N MET A 214 -3.28 -8.18 -26.58
CA MET A 214 -3.55 -8.04 -25.16
C MET A 214 -2.27 -7.74 -24.41
N ALA A 215 -2.29 -6.69 -23.59
CA ALA A 215 -1.22 -6.45 -22.63
C ALA A 215 -1.32 -7.50 -21.50
N THR A 216 -0.22 -8.19 -21.25
CA THR A 216 -0.06 -9.15 -20.16
C THR A 216 1.09 -8.73 -19.26
N HIS A 217 1.01 -9.08 -17.98
CA HIS A 217 1.97 -8.63 -16.98
C HIS A 217 2.64 -9.81 -16.27
N PRO A 218 3.48 -10.62 -16.96
CA PRO A 218 4.18 -11.73 -16.31
C PRO A 218 5.22 -11.25 -15.29
N VAL A 219 5.56 -12.15 -14.37
CA VAL A 219 6.54 -11.87 -13.30
C VAL A 219 7.92 -11.74 -13.91
N ALA A 220 8.54 -10.57 -13.72
CA ALA A 220 9.90 -10.24 -14.15
C ALA A 220 10.92 -10.67 -13.10
N ASP A 221 10.69 -10.30 -11.84
CA ASP A 221 11.49 -10.70 -10.69
C ASP A 221 10.70 -11.67 -9.80
N GLY A 222 11.12 -12.94 -9.80
CA GLY A 222 10.54 -13.98 -8.95
C GLY A 222 10.86 -13.81 -7.46
N GLY A 223 11.88 -13.02 -7.11
CA GLY A 223 12.36 -12.89 -5.74
C GLY A 223 11.29 -12.39 -4.76
N ALA A 224 10.45 -11.44 -5.19
CA ALA A 224 9.33 -10.95 -4.37
C ALA A 224 8.29 -12.03 -4.09
N LYS A 225 7.95 -12.83 -5.11
CA LYS A 225 6.95 -13.88 -4.98
C LYS A 225 7.48 -15.08 -4.19
N ASP A 226 8.74 -15.45 -4.40
CA ASP A 226 9.41 -16.51 -3.63
C ASP A 226 9.52 -16.14 -2.15
N ASP A 227 9.75 -14.86 -1.83
CA ASP A 227 9.72 -14.38 -0.46
C ASP A 227 8.31 -14.49 0.15
N LEU A 228 7.27 -14.05 -0.55
CA LEU A 228 5.89 -14.21 -0.10
C LEU A 228 5.55 -15.67 0.19
N HIS A 229 5.87 -16.56 -0.74
CA HIS A 229 5.70 -18.00 -0.59
C HIS A 229 6.44 -18.54 0.64
N ARG A 230 7.66 -18.07 0.91
CA ARG A 230 8.45 -18.43 2.09
C ARG A 230 7.78 -17.93 3.37
N ARG A 231 7.34 -16.66 3.42
CA ARG A 231 6.68 -16.08 4.60
C ARG A 231 5.37 -16.79 4.92
N VAL A 232 4.53 -17.06 3.91
CA VAL A 232 3.29 -17.84 4.06
C VAL A 232 3.60 -19.23 4.64
N ARG A 233 4.50 -20.00 4.03
CA ARG A 233 4.84 -21.34 4.53
C ARG A 233 5.42 -21.30 5.94
N ASN A 234 6.24 -20.31 6.26
CA ASN A 234 6.82 -20.14 7.59
C ASN A 234 5.74 -19.92 8.64
N VAL A 235 4.78 -19.01 8.39
CA VAL A 235 3.66 -18.75 9.30
C VAL A 235 2.75 -19.97 9.47
N CYS A 236 2.51 -20.72 8.40
CA CYS A 236 1.60 -21.86 8.42
C CYS A 236 2.20 -23.17 8.98
N SER A 237 3.53 -23.29 9.11
CA SER A 237 4.16 -24.59 9.44
C SER A 237 5.22 -24.55 10.53
N SER A 238 5.86 -23.42 10.75
CA SER A 238 6.93 -23.32 11.74
C SER A 238 6.39 -23.17 13.15
N ARG A 239 6.93 -23.94 14.09
CA ARG A 239 6.64 -23.77 15.53
C ARG A 239 7.01 -22.36 16.03
N THR A 240 8.10 -21.81 15.53
CA THR A 240 8.57 -20.46 15.82
C THR A 240 8.73 -19.70 14.52
N VAL A 241 7.98 -18.61 14.37
CA VAL A 241 8.02 -17.78 13.17
C VAL A 241 9.08 -16.71 13.35
N ILE A 242 10.09 -16.73 12.49
CA ILE A 242 11.14 -15.72 12.42
C ILE A 242 11.05 -15.07 11.04
N LEU A 243 10.97 -13.73 11.02
CA LEU A 243 10.91 -12.95 9.78
C LEU A 243 12.27 -12.31 9.49
N PRO A 244 13.16 -12.97 8.72
CA PRO A 244 14.46 -12.39 8.37
C PRO A 244 14.25 -11.12 7.55
N ALA A 245 15.09 -10.11 7.78
CA ALA A 245 15.06 -8.89 6.99
C ALA A 245 15.50 -9.18 5.55
N ASN A 246 14.81 -8.58 4.58
CA ASN A 246 15.14 -8.70 3.17
C ASN A 246 14.71 -7.43 2.42
N ALA A 247 14.91 -7.39 1.10
CA ALA A 247 14.59 -6.23 0.27
C ALA A 247 13.09 -5.87 0.19
N TRP A 248 12.19 -6.81 0.52
CA TRP A 248 10.72 -6.66 0.45
C TRP A 248 10.10 -6.37 1.81
N LEU A 249 10.70 -6.92 2.88
CA LEU A 249 10.37 -6.66 4.28
C LEU A 249 11.65 -6.35 5.07
N PRO A 250 12.14 -5.10 4.98
CA PRO A 250 13.26 -4.59 5.78
C PRO A 250 13.02 -4.68 7.29
N GLU A 251 14.09 -4.54 8.08
CA GLU A 251 14.04 -4.65 9.54
C GLU A 251 13.35 -3.47 10.23
N ASP A 252 13.45 -2.29 9.63
CA ASP A 252 12.93 -1.01 10.12
C ASP A 252 11.45 -0.79 9.82
N VAL A 253 10.83 -1.66 9.01
CA VAL A 253 9.39 -1.62 8.76
C VAL A 253 8.63 -1.85 10.06
N GLU A 254 7.64 -1.01 10.33
CA GLU A 254 6.78 -1.16 11.51
C GLU A 254 5.78 -2.32 11.32
N PHE A 255 5.45 -2.99 12.43
CA PHE A 255 4.42 -4.04 12.48
C PHE A 255 4.67 -5.21 11.50
N ARG A 256 5.91 -5.71 11.42
CA ARG A 256 6.32 -6.77 10.47
C ARG A 256 5.54 -8.06 10.67
N TYR A 257 5.35 -8.47 11.93
CA TYR A 257 4.60 -9.69 12.24
C TYR A 257 3.11 -9.50 11.97
N LEU A 258 2.54 -8.37 12.39
CA LEU A 258 1.13 -8.07 12.13
C LEU A 258 0.84 -7.98 10.61
N ARG A 259 1.65 -7.25 9.83
CA ARG A 259 1.55 -7.18 8.36
C ARG A 259 1.58 -8.56 7.73
N THR A 260 2.47 -9.42 8.18
CA THR A 260 2.59 -10.79 7.63
C THR A 260 1.36 -11.64 7.96
N ILE A 261 0.85 -11.59 9.20
CA ILE A 261 -0.39 -12.32 9.56
C ILE A 261 -1.57 -11.77 8.77
N THR A 262 -1.70 -10.45 8.67
CA THR A 262 -2.77 -9.82 7.91
C THR A 262 -2.72 -10.20 6.43
N MET A 263 -1.54 -10.25 5.82
CA MET A 263 -1.35 -10.75 4.45
C MET A 263 -1.83 -12.20 4.30
N VAL A 264 -1.46 -13.08 5.23
CA VAL A 264 -1.85 -14.50 5.18
C VAL A 264 -3.38 -14.66 5.33
N CYS A 265 -3.98 -13.95 6.28
CA CYS A 265 -5.43 -13.95 6.50
C CYS A 265 -6.19 -13.35 5.32
N ALA A 266 -5.68 -12.27 4.71
CA ALA A 266 -6.27 -11.69 3.51
C ALA A 266 -6.15 -12.63 2.30
N ALA A 267 -5.03 -13.33 2.14
CA ALA A 267 -4.84 -14.31 1.08
C ALA A 267 -5.77 -15.53 1.23
N TYR A 268 -6.07 -15.92 2.47
CA TYR A 268 -7.07 -16.94 2.79
C TYR A 268 -8.47 -16.48 2.36
N ALA A 269 -8.91 -15.31 2.84
CA ALA A 269 -10.22 -14.76 2.48
C ALA A 269 -10.39 -14.45 0.99
N ALA A 270 -9.30 -14.14 0.30
CA ALA A 270 -9.26 -13.93 -1.15
C ALA A 270 -9.20 -15.23 -1.97
N ASN A 271 -9.17 -16.40 -1.35
CA ASN A 271 -9.03 -17.71 -2.00
C ASN A 271 -7.76 -17.84 -2.88
N VAL A 272 -6.66 -17.21 -2.47
CA VAL A 272 -5.35 -17.29 -3.17
C VAL A 272 -4.23 -17.89 -2.34
N LEU A 273 -4.49 -18.23 -1.06
CA LEU A 273 -3.51 -18.84 -0.15
C LEU A 273 -2.93 -20.15 -0.70
N GLU A 274 -3.76 -21.00 -1.32
CA GLU A 274 -3.35 -22.33 -1.79
C GLU A 274 -2.15 -22.28 -2.75
N ASN A 275 -2.05 -21.22 -3.56
CA ASN A 275 -0.99 -21.04 -4.54
C ASN A 275 0.41 -21.03 -3.92
N ALA A 276 0.56 -20.58 -2.67
CA ALA A 276 1.82 -20.58 -1.94
C ALA A 276 2.16 -21.94 -1.29
N LEU A 277 1.15 -22.81 -1.14
CA LEU A 277 1.22 -24.09 -0.43
C LEU A 277 1.30 -25.29 -1.39
N VAL A 278 1.28 -25.09 -2.70
CA VAL A 278 1.28 -26.16 -3.74
C VAL A 278 2.42 -27.16 -3.58
N THR A 279 3.57 -26.74 -3.06
CA THR A 279 4.74 -27.61 -2.85
C THR A 279 4.65 -28.47 -1.58
N MET A 280 3.63 -28.28 -0.74
CA MET A 280 3.43 -29.03 0.50
C MET A 280 2.57 -30.29 0.26
N SER A 281 2.74 -31.31 1.12
CA SER A 281 1.88 -32.50 1.08
C SER A 281 0.42 -32.13 1.37
N HIS A 282 -0.53 -32.99 0.95
CA HIS A 282 -1.96 -32.76 1.17
C HIS A 282 -2.29 -32.50 2.65
N GLU A 283 -1.79 -33.37 3.54
CA GLU A 283 -1.97 -33.25 4.99
C GLU A 283 -1.37 -31.93 5.54
N ALA A 284 -0.19 -31.53 5.05
CA ALA A 284 0.43 -30.28 5.49
C ALA A 284 -0.33 -29.05 4.99
N ARG A 285 -1.00 -29.13 3.83
CA ARG A 285 -1.89 -28.08 3.33
C ARG A 285 -3.14 -27.94 4.21
N GLU A 286 -3.80 -29.04 4.54
CA GLU A 286 -4.96 -29.01 5.45
C GLU A 286 -4.61 -28.40 6.81
N ARG A 287 -3.46 -28.79 7.39
CA ARG A 287 -2.95 -28.18 8.62
C ARG A 287 -2.65 -26.68 8.46
N ALA A 288 -2.08 -26.27 7.33
CA ALA A 288 -1.84 -24.86 7.04
C ALA A 288 -3.15 -24.06 6.97
N PHE A 289 -4.19 -24.58 6.32
CA PHE A 289 -5.51 -23.94 6.27
C PHE A 289 -6.15 -23.81 7.66
N ALA A 290 -6.15 -24.89 8.44
CA ALA A 290 -6.64 -24.86 9.82
C ALA A 290 -5.88 -23.83 10.67
N GLN A 291 -4.56 -23.74 10.50
CA GLN A 291 -3.74 -22.75 11.19
C GLN A 291 -4.10 -21.30 10.80
N VAL A 292 -4.37 -21.03 9.52
CA VAL A 292 -4.76 -19.68 9.08
C VAL A 292 -6.16 -19.32 9.54
N ASP A 293 -7.08 -20.29 9.58
CA ASP A 293 -8.43 -20.11 10.14
C ASP A 293 -8.36 -19.76 11.64
N GLU A 294 -7.54 -20.46 12.42
CA GLU A 294 -7.26 -20.12 13.82
C GLU A 294 -6.66 -18.71 13.96
N LEU A 295 -5.68 -18.34 13.14
CA LEU A 295 -5.09 -16.99 13.15
C LEU A 295 -6.15 -15.93 12.81
N LEU A 296 -6.99 -16.18 11.81
CA LEU A 296 -8.04 -15.25 11.45
C LEU A 296 -9.04 -15.06 12.59
N ALA A 297 -9.43 -16.14 13.28
CA ALA A 297 -10.32 -16.07 14.44
C ALA A 297 -9.71 -15.33 15.65
N GLU A 298 -8.41 -15.46 15.87
CA GLU A 298 -7.68 -14.80 16.96
C GLU A 298 -7.44 -13.31 16.69
N TYR A 299 -7.01 -12.97 15.49
CA TYR A 299 -6.66 -11.59 15.11
C TYR A 299 -7.86 -10.78 14.57
N SER A 300 -9.04 -11.38 14.43
CA SER A 300 -10.31 -10.67 14.18
C SER A 300 -10.97 -10.11 15.45
N GLN A 301 -10.28 -10.15 16.59
CA GLN A 301 -10.74 -9.63 17.87
C GLN A 301 -9.78 -8.56 18.40
N TRP A 302 -10.31 -7.62 19.18
CA TRP A 302 -9.53 -6.53 19.77
C TRP A 302 -9.80 -6.41 21.28
N PRO A 303 -8.77 -6.33 22.14
CA PRO A 303 -7.34 -6.39 21.85
C PRO A 303 -6.88 -7.74 21.29
N PHE A 304 -5.74 -7.78 20.60
CA PHE A 304 -5.19 -9.04 20.08
C PHE A 304 -4.85 -9.99 21.23
N ALA A 305 -5.59 -11.10 21.31
CA ALA A 305 -5.37 -12.12 22.31
C ALA A 305 -5.33 -13.49 21.64
N ARG A 306 -4.15 -14.12 21.66
CA ARG A 306 -4.00 -15.53 21.26
C ARG A 306 -4.24 -16.39 22.49
N ARG A 307 -5.18 -17.33 22.41
CA ARG A 307 -5.41 -18.28 23.53
C ARG A 307 -4.15 -19.14 23.68
N ALA A 308 -3.59 -19.14 24.90
CA ALA A 308 -2.47 -20.04 25.21
C ALA A 308 -2.94 -21.49 25.06
N GLY A 309 -2.32 -22.24 24.16
CA GLY A 309 -2.63 -23.66 23.92
C GLY A 309 -3.32 -23.99 22.59
N GLY A 310 -3.19 -23.16 21.55
CA GLY A 310 -3.62 -23.53 20.19
C GLY A 310 -3.15 -24.94 19.80
N SER A 311 -4.05 -25.72 19.22
CA SER A 311 -3.96 -27.19 19.15
C SER A 311 -2.71 -27.71 18.43
N GLN A 312 -2.06 -26.89 17.59
CA GLN A 312 -0.97 -27.33 16.71
C GLN A 312 0.43 -26.82 17.11
N ALA A 313 0.57 -26.00 18.15
CA ALA A 313 1.85 -25.36 18.55
C ALA A 313 2.58 -24.58 17.43
N ILE A 314 1.92 -24.27 16.31
CA ILE A 314 2.49 -23.50 15.18
C ILE A 314 2.47 -22.00 15.53
N GLY A 315 3.56 -21.32 15.24
CA GLY A 315 3.74 -19.89 15.49
C GLY A 315 3.63 -19.49 16.96
N ALA A 316 4.11 -20.32 17.89
CA ALA A 316 3.96 -20.12 19.33
C ALA A 316 4.44 -18.74 19.84
N ASN A 317 5.38 -18.10 19.14
CA ASN A 317 5.90 -16.77 19.47
C ASN A 317 5.11 -15.59 18.87
N LEU A 318 4.17 -15.84 17.92
CA LEU A 318 3.46 -14.77 17.20
C LEU A 318 2.65 -13.87 18.14
N ALA A 319 2.02 -14.46 19.15
CA ALA A 319 1.22 -13.73 20.13
C ALA A 319 2.08 -12.70 20.88
N GLN A 320 3.25 -13.13 21.36
CA GLN A 320 4.17 -12.26 22.08
C GLN A 320 4.76 -11.23 21.13
N ALA A 321 5.25 -11.64 19.95
CA ALA A 321 5.87 -10.74 18.98
C ALA A 321 4.93 -9.60 18.55
N ILE A 322 3.65 -9.89 18.26
CA ILE A 322 2.69 -8.86 17.87
C ILE A 322 2.31 -7.97 19.05
N ASN A 323 2.13 -8.54 20.24
CA ASN A 323 1.88 -7.72 21.42
C ASN A 323 3.05 -6.78 21.73
N ASP A 324 4.29 -7.23 21.52
CA ASP A 324 5.48 -6.39 21.65
C ASP A 324 5.49 -5.27 20.60
N GLU A 325 5.14 -5.56 19.34
CA GLU A 325 4.97 -4.54 18.28
C GLU A 325 3.90 -3.49 18.64
N VAL A 326 2.73 -3.93 19.11
CA VAL A 326 1.61 -3.04 19.49
C VAL A 326 1.96 -2.24 20.74
N ASN A 327 2.61 -2.85 21.74
CA ASN A 327 3.02 -2.17 22.98
C ASN A 327 4.15 -1.16 22.75
N LYS A 328 4.97 -1.34 21.72
CA LYS A 328 5.99 -0.36 21.31
C LYS A 328 5.36 0.91 20.72
N SER A 329 4.19 0.78 20.11
CA SER A 329 3.47 1.87 19.42
C SER A 329 2.10 2.12 20.03
N LYS A 330 2.04 2.44 21.34
CA LYS A 330 0.78 2.63 22.10
C LYS A 330 -0.10 3.75 21.56
N ASP A 331 0.50 4.74 20.93
CA ASP A 331 -0.19 5.84 20.26
C ASP A 331 -0.99 5.37 19.02
N ARG A 332 -0.67 4.19 18.49
CA ARG A 332 -1.29 3.61 17.29
C ARG A 332 -2.35 2.54 17.59
N GLU A 333 -2.80 2.43 18.85
CA GLU A 333 -3.77 1.42 19.30
C GLU A 333 -5.09 1.46 18.49
N LEU A 334 -5.60 2.66 18.22
CA LEU A 334 -6.85 2.87 17.49
C LEU A 334 -6.74 2.50 16.01
N GLN A 335 -5.54 2.52 15.46
CA GLN A 335 -5.23 2.08 14.11
C GLN A 335 -5.14 0.55 14.05
N MET A 336 -4.56 -0.08 15.07
CA MET A 336 -4.51 -1.55 15.15
C MET A 336 -5.89 -2.16 15.37
N GLU A 337 -6.79 -1.48 16.06
CA GLU A 337 -8.20 -1.85 16.18
C GLU A 337 -8.90 -1.94 14.81
N ILE A 338 -8.51 -1.13 13.81
CA ILE A 338 -9.01 -1.22 12.43
C ILE A 338 -8.56 -2.52 11.77
N VAL A 339 -7.29 -2.93 11.97
CA VAL A 339 -6.78 -4.19 11.42
C VAL A 339 -7.63 -5.36 11.89
N ALA A 340 -7.93 -5.43 13.20
CA ALA A 340 -8.82 -6.44 13.76
C ALA A 340 -10.24 -6.38 13.15
N ALA A 341 -10.79 -5.17 12.98
CA ALA A 341 -12.11 -4.98 12.39
C ALA A 341 -12.18 -5.45 10.93
N CYS A 342 -11.17 -5.16 10.11
CA CYS A 342 -11.11 -5.66 8.74
C CYS A 342 -10.96 -7.18 8.69
N LEU A 343 -10.15 -7.78 9.57
CA LEU A 343 -10.05 -9.24 9.69
C LEU A 343 -11.38 -9.87 10.13
N SER A 344 -12.17 -9.20 10.98
CA SER A 344 -13.55 -9.63 11.32
C SER A 344 -14.54 -9.50 10.16
N VAL A 345 -14.24 -8.70 9.14
CA VAL A 345 -15.03 -8.71 7.90
C VAL A 345 -14.65 -9.93 7.06
N PHE A 346 -13.36 -10.29 7.03
CA PHE A 346 -12.87 -11.45 6.29
C PHE A 346 -13.42 -12.79 6.81
N THR A 347 -13.73 -12.93 8.10
CA THR A 347 -14.38 -14.13 8.65
C THR A 347 -15.80 -14.35 8.11
N ARG A 348 -16.44 -13.31 7.54
CA ARG A 348 -17.81 -13.35 7.04
C ARG A 348 -17.87 -13.39 5.51
N LEU A 349 -16.72 -13.38 4.82
CA LEU A 349 -16.68 -13.38 3.36
C LEU A 349 -17.31 -14.63 2.73
N ASP A 350 -17.16 -15.79 3.38
CA ASP A 350 -17.79 -17.04 2.92
C ASP A 350 -19.33 -17.02 3.02
N SER A 351 -19.91 -16.09 3.79
CA SER A 351 -21.37 -15.92 3.92
C SER A 351 -21.97 -14.90 2.95
N LEU A 352 -21.14 -14.24 2.13
CA LEU A 352 -21.57 -13.29 1.10
C LEU A 352 -21.85 -13.96 -0.26
N LEU A 353 -21.57 -15.27 -0.36
CA LEU A 353 -21.92 -16.14 -1.48
C LEU A 353 -23.12 -17.02 -1.11
#